data_AF-A0A529KA59-F1
#
_entry.id   AF-A0A529KA59-F1
#
_cell.length_a   1.000
_cell.length_b   1.000
_cell.length_c   1.000
_cell.angle_alpha   90.00
_cell.angle_beta   90.00
_cell.angle_gamma   90.00
#
_symmetry.space_group_name_H-M   'P 1'
#
loop_
_entity.id
_entity.type
_entity.pdbx_description
1 polymer ?
#
loop_
_entity_poly.entity_id
_entity_poly.type
_entity_poly.pdbx_seq_one_letter_code
_entity_poly.pdbx_strand_id
1 'polypeptide(L)'
;QQLDVGGRLVIPVGDEPDDQRLLKVTRTGAATYSEEDFGGVRFVPLIGEQGWPESGSRIADRRSGRARTRSLPEMIAAAAEPLPGFDDPAFGELFDRFGDRRIVLLGEASHGTSEFYRARAAITRRLIEKHGFTIVAVEADWPDAAAIDRYVRHRPPRANAGPPFQRFPTWMWRNTDVAAFVDWMRQHNERIRISSRLAGFYGLDIYNMSGSIGAVLQYLDRVDPQAAKIARERYGCLTPWQHEPSTYGRVALTSGYEKCEQAVLEQCRELLAKQFDYAQQDGVDFLDATQNARLIASAERYYRIMYYGGAQSWNLRDTHM
;
A
#
# COMPACT_ATOMS: atom_id res chain seq x y z
N GLN A 1 -33.84 -48.57 27.18
CA GLN A 1 -33.28 -48.40 25.82
C GLN A 1 -33.49 -46.95 25.44
N GLN A 2 -32.42 -46.18 25.17
CA GLN A 2 -32.52 -44.71 25.01
C GLN A 2 -33.10 -44.24 23.65
N LEU A 3 -33.27 -45.14 22.66
CA LEU A 3 -33.82 -44.80 21.34
C LEU A 3 -34.85 -45.84 20.87
N ASP A 4 -36.02 -45.38 20.47
CA ASP A 4 -37.01 -46.18 19.74
C ASP A 4 -36.57 -46.43 18.29
N VAL A 5 -37.21 -47.40 17.61
CA VAL A 5 -36.94 -47.64 16.18
C VAL A 5 -37.38 -46.41 15.37
N GLY A 6 -36.46 -45.87 14.56
CA GLY A 6 -36.58 -44.57 13.88
C GLY A 6 -36.03 -43.39 14.68
N GLY A 7 -35.72 -43.58 15.97
CA GLY A 7 -35.11 -42.59 16.85
C GLY A 7 -33.69 -42.24 16.41
N ARG A 8 -33.33 -40.97 16.60
CA ARG A 8 -32.05 -40.38 16.17
C ARG A 8 -31.33 -39.79 17.37
N LEU A 9 -30.06 -40.11 17.52
CA LEU A 9 -29.15 -39.51 18.49
C LEU A 9 -28.06 -38.77 17.73
N VAL A 10 -27.89 -37.48 18.01
CA VAL A 10 -26.78 -36.69 17.51
C VAL A 10 -25.81 -36.49 18.66
N ILE A 11 -24.59 -36.99 18.52
CA ILE A 11 -23.62 -37.06 19.60
C ILE A 11 -22.21 -36.79 19.07
N PRO A 12 -21.42 -35.93 19.75
CA PRO A 12 -19.99 -35.85 19.49
C PRO A 12 -19.29 -37.08 20.07
N VAL A 13 -18.48 -37.76 19.26
CA VAL A 13 -17.73 -38.96 19.65
C VAL A 13 -16.24 -38.70 19.41
N GLY A 14 -15.42 -38.93 20.44
CA GLY A 14 -13.97 -38.74 20.41
C GLY A 14 -13.41 -38.69 21.82
N ASP A 15 -12.22 -39.27 22.01
CA ASP A 15 -11.57 -39.39 23.33
C ASP A 15 -10.90 -38.08 23.78
N GLU A 16 -10.64 -37.16 22.85
CA GLU A 16 -10.07 -35.84 23.12
C GLU A 16 -11.09 -34.72 22.91
N PRO A 17 -11.20 -33.74 23.84
CA PRO A 17 -12.18 -32.63 23.72
C PRO A 17 -11.99 -31.74 22.49
N ASP A 18 -10.79 -31.74 21.92
CA ASP A 18 -10.39 -30.86 20.81
C ASP A 18 -10.46 -31.56 19.44
N ASP A 19 -10.76 -32.87 19.40
CA ASP A 19 -10.85 -33.66 18.18
C ASP A 19 -11.99 -34.69 18.28
N GLN A 20 -13.23 -34.20 18.26
CA GLN A 20 -14.44 -35.03 18.25
C GLN A 20 -15.07 -35.01 16.87
N ARG A 21 -15.81 -36.07 16.53
CA ARG A 21 -16.62 -36.12 15.30
C ARG A 21 -18.10 -36.14 15.65
N LEU A 22 -18.89 -35.33 14.96
CA LEU A 22 -20.34 -35.28 15.19
C LEU A 22 -21.02 -36.41 14.42
N LEU A 23 -21.54 -37.39 15.14
CA LEU A 23 -22.23 -38.54 14.56
C LEU A 23 -23.73 -38.44 14.80
N LYS A 24 -24.52 -38.79 13.79
CA LYS A 24 -25.94 -39.07 13.92
C LYS A 24 -26.15 -40.58 13.83
N VAL A 25 -26.56 -41.18 14.94
CA VAL A 25 -26.93 -42.59 15.01
C VAL A 25 -28.44 -42.71 14.92
N THR A 26 -28.94 -43.44 13.92
CA THR A 26 -30.37 -43.73 13.75
C THR A 26 -30.61 -45.21 13.98
N ARG A 27 -31.51 -45.56 14.92
CA ARG A 27 -31.91 -46.96 15.12
C ARG A 27 -32.85 -47.39 14.00
N THR A 28 -32.42 -48.30 13.14
CA THR A 28 -33.19 -48.77 11.98
C THR A 28 -33.99 -50.04 12.26
N GLY A 29 -33.73 -50.71 13.39
CA GLY A 29 -34.44 -51.94 13.80
C GLY A 29 -34.15 -52.33 15.24
N ALA A 30 -34.58 -53.53 15.65
CA ALA A 30 -34.48 -53.97 17.05
C ALA A 30 -33.04 -54.00 17.59
N ALA A 31 -32.05 -54.29 16.75
CA ALA A 31 -30.63 -54.27 17.08
C ALA A 31 -29.75 -53.68 15.96
N THR A 32 -30.35 -52.98 15.01
CA THR A 32 -29.65 -52.41 13.84
C THR A 32 -29.65 -50.90 13.89
N TYR A 33 -28.51 -50.33 13.50
CA TYR A 33 -28.25 -48.88 13.53
C TYR A 33 -27.59 -48.45 12.23
N SER A 34 -27.80 -47.20 11.87
CA SER A 34 -27.10 -46.52 10.78
C SER A 34 -26.45 -45.25 11.32
N GLU A 35 -25.26 -44.95 10.85
CA GLU A 35 -24.45 -43.82 11.30
C GLU A 35 -24.14 -42.88 10.14
N GLU A 36 -24.28 -41.59 10.39
CA GLU A 36 -23.86 -40.53 9.47
C GLU A 36 -22.88 -39.60 10.19
N ASP A 37 -21.74 -39.34 9.54
CA ASP A 37 -20.67 -38.52 10.07
C ASP A 37 -20.74 -37.10 9.47
N PHE A 38 -20.93 -36.11 10.33
CA PHE A 38 -21.05 -34.70 9.95
C PHE A 38 -19.74 -33.92 10.06
N GLY A 39 -18.62 -34.59 10.34
CA GLY A 39 -17.29 -34.02 10.41
C GLY A 39 -16.85 -33.61 11.81
N GLY A 40 -15.68 -32.97 11.87
CA GLY A 40 -15.03 -32.56 13.11
C GLY A 40 -15.82 -31.47 13.84
N VAL A 41 -16.02 -31.67 15.14
CA VAL A 41 -16.62 -30.69 16.05
C VAL A 41 -15.78 -30.58 17.31
N ARG A 42 -15.89 -29.43 17.96
CA ARG A 42 -15.25 -29.18 19.25
C ARG A 42 -16.33 -28.83 20.26
N PHE A 43 -16.33 -29.51 21.40
CA PHE A 43 -17.20 -29.13 22.49
C PHE A 43 -16.67 -27.84 23.12
N VAL A 44 -17.45 -26.76 23.05
CA VAL A 44 -17.14 -25.53 23.77
C VAL A 44 -17.75 -25.65 25.16
N PRO A 45 -16.95 -25.65 26.25
CA PRO A 45 -17.51 -25.66 27.60
C PRO A 45 -18.45 -24.47 27.78
N LEU A 46 -19.64 -24.70 28.33
CA LEU A 46 -20.52 -23.60 28.70
C LEU A 46 -19.82 -22.71 29.72
N ILE A 47 -19.48 -21.48 29.34
CA ILE A 47 -18.87 -20.49 30.22
C ILE A 47 -20.02 -19.66 30.84
N GLY A 48 -20.21 -19.74 32.16
CA GLY A 48 -21.21 -18.96 32.90
C GLY A 48 -21.88 -19.75 34.04
N GLU A 49 -22.76 -19.09 34.80
CA GLU A 49 -23.48 -19.66 35.97
C GLU A 49 -24.32 -20.91 35.68
N GLN A 50 -24.60 -21.22 34.41
CA GLN A 50 -25.44 -22.34 33.96
C GLN A 50 -24.62 -23.59 33.55
N GLY A 51 -23.29 -23.58 33.71
CA GLY A 51 -22.44 -24.74 33.47
C GLY A 51 -22.64 -25.79 34.57
N TRP A 52 -23.34 -26.88 34.26
CA TRP A 52 -23.64 -27.95 35.22
C TRP A 52 -22.36 -28.61 35.76
N PRO A 53 -22.17 -28.69 37.10
CA PRO A 53 -21.20 -29.60 37.69
C PRO A 53 -21.92 -30.90 38.07
N GLU A 54 -21.84 -31.94 37.24
CA GLU A 54 -22.36 -33.26 37.63
C GLU A 54 -21.24 -34.27 37.89
N SER A 55 -21.14 -34.61 39.18
CA SER A 55 -20.58 -35.84 39.77
C SER A 55 -19.07 -36.08 39.66
N GLY A 56 -18.34 -35.49 40.61
CA GLY A 56 -17.69 -36.31 41.62
C GLY A 56 -16.66 -37.35 41.16
N SER A 57 -15.55 -36.90 40.55
CA SER A 57 -14.27 -37.56 40.77
C SER A 57 -13.16 -36.51 40.68
N ARG A 58 -12.59 -36.19 41.85
CA ARG A 58 -11.23 -35.61 41.90
C ARG A 58 -10.28 -36.69 41.41
N ILE A 59 -10.12 -36.82 40.10
CA ILE A 59 -8.93 -37.46 39.56
C ILE A 59 -7.79 -36.57 39.97
N ALA A 60 -7.03 -37.08 40.93
CA ALA A 60 -5.85 -36.46 41.47
C ALA A 60 -5.03 -35.87 40.33
N ASP A 61 -4.78 -34.56 40.44
CA ASP A 61 -3.79 -33.81 39.70
C ASP A 61 -2.42 -34.44 39.98
N ARG A 62 -2.16 -35.58 39.33
CA ARG A 62 -0.82 -36.09 39.09
C ARG A 62 -0.21 -35.10 38.13
N ARG A 63 0.31 -34.02 38.71
CA ARG A 63 1.20 -33.04 38.11
C ARG A 63 2.45 -33.75 37.58
N SER A 64 2.31 -34.46 36.47
CA SER A 64 3.39 -34.55 35.51
C SER A 64 3.52 -33.14 34.93
N GLY A 65 4.71 -32.55 35.05
CA GLY A 65 4.99 -31.21 34.59
C GLY A 65 4.90 -31.08 33.08
N ARG A 66 3.69 -31.09 32.51
CA ARG A 66 3.43 -30.46 31.24
C ARG A 66 3.67 -28.98 31.47
N ALA A 67 4.87 -28.53 31.12
CA ALA A 67 5.18 -27.11 30.97
C ALA A 67 3.97 -26.47 30.30
N ARG A 68 3.35 -25.47 30.96
CA ARG A 68 2.28 -24.69 30.35
C ARG A 68 2.81 -24.22 29.00
N THR A 69 2.35 -24.86 27.91
CA THR A 69 2.64 -24.40 26.56
C THR A 69 2.03 -23.02 26.47
N ARG A 70 2.90 -22.01 26.33
CA ARG A 70 2.48 -20.62 26.19
C ARG A 70 1.44 -20.54 25.07
N SER A 71 0.36 -19.81 25.31
CA SER A 71 -0.61 -19.49 24.28
C SER A 71 0.05 -18.65 23.17
N LEU A 72 -0.51 -18.65 21.96
CA LEU A 72 0.02 -17.85 20.86
C LEU A 72 0.16 -16.35 21.22
N PRO A 73 -0.81 -15.69 21.88
CA PRO A 73 -0.63 -14.31 22.34
C PRO A 73 0.51 -14.14 23.34
N GLU A 74 0.72 -15.07 24.27
CA GLU A 74 1.85 -15.02 25.22
C GLU A 74 3.20 -15.21 24.51
N MET A 75 3.25 -16.05 23.47
CA MET A 75 4.45 -16.21 22.65
C MET A 75 4.77 -14.93 21.86
N ILE A 76 3.76 -14.29 21.27
CA ILE A 76 3.92 -13.00 20.58
C ILE A 76 4.37 -11.92 21.57
N ALA A 77 3.70 -11.79 22.72
CA ALA A 77 4.04 -10.78 23.73
C ALA A 77 5.46 -10.98 24.29
N ALA A 78 5.89 -12.22 24.51
CA ALA A 78 7.25 -12.52 24.96
C ALA A 78 8.33 -12.24 23.91
N ALA A 79 7.98 -12.24 22.63
CA ALA A 79 8.88 -11.94 21.51
C ALA A 79 8.79 -10.48 21.04
N ALA A 80 7.76 -9.74 21.49
CA ALA A 80 7.53 -8.36 21.07
C ALA A 80 8.57 -7.42 21.71
N GLU A 81 9.04 -6.47 20.91
CA GLU A 81 9.89 -5.38 21.39
C GLU A 81 8.99 -4.16 21.66
N PRO A 82 8.93 -3.65 22.91
CA PRO A 82 8.12 -2.48 23.22
C PRO A 82 8.70 -1.25 22.53
N LEU A 83 7.86 -0.57 21.74
CA LEU A 83 8.22 0.69 21.14
C LEU A 83 7.90 1.83 22.12
N PRO A 84 8.83 2.78 22.36
CA PRO A 84 8.55 3.97 23.16
C PRO A 84 7.60 4.91 22.40
N GLY A 85 7.27 6.06 22.99
CA GLY A 85 6.44 7.06 22.31
C GLY A 85 7.12 7.61 21.05
N PHE A 86 6.35 8.03 20.05
CA PHE A 86 6.87 8.48 18.74
C PHE A 86 7.79 9.71 18.80
N ASP A 87 7.68 10.51 19.86
CA ASP A 87 8.50 11.70 20.07
C ASP A 87 9.81 11.39 20.83
N ASP A 88 9.94 10.17 21.36
CA ASP A 88 11.17 9.68 22.00
C ASP A 88 12.19 9.29 20.91
N PRO A 89 13.41 9.85 20.90
CA PRO A 89 14.46 9.45 19.98
C PRO A 89 14.72 7.93 19.95
N ALA A 90 14.52 7.25 21.08
CA ALA A 90 14.68 5.80 21.19
C ALA A 90 13.71 5.03 20.28
N PHE A 91 12.57 5.62 19.89
CA PHE A 91 11.65 5.02 18.92
C PHE A 91 12.36 4.79 17.59
N GLY A 92 13.00 5.84 17.05
CA GLY A 92 13.71 5.76 15.78
C GLY A 92 14.93 4.84 15.86
N GLU A 93 15.66 4.85 16.98
CA GLU A 93 16.86 4.04 17.21
C GLU A 93 16.63 2.54 17.04
N LEU A 94 15.44 2.04 17.41
CA LEU A 94 15.07 0.64 17.21
C LEU A 94 15.06 0.23 15.73
N PHE A 95 14.99 1.17 14.79
CA PHE A 95 15.01 0.91 13.35
C PHE A 95 16.39 1.06 12.72
N ASP A 96 17.44 1.37 13.50
CA ASP A 96 18.83 1.39 13.02
C ASP A 96 19.26 0.05 12.42
N ARG A 97 18.64 -1.05 12.86
CA ARG A 97 18.84 -2.41 12.33
C ARG A 97 18.54 -2.55 10.83
N PHE A 98 17.81 -1.59 10.24
CA PHE A 98 17.50 -1.54 8.82
C PHE A 98 18.33 -0.51 8.05
N GLY A 99 19.27 0.16 8.72
CA GLY A 99 20.07 1.24 8.14
C GLY A 99 21.03 0.80 7.03
N ASP A 100 21.42 -0.48 7.00
CA ASP A 100 22.25 -1.09 5.97
C ASP A 100 21.46 -1.48 4.70
N ARG A 101 20.13 -1.35 4.73
CA ARG A 101 19.25 -1.73 3.62
C ARG A 101 19.17 -0.61 2.59
N ARG A 102 19.18 -0.99 1.32
CA ARG A 102 19.00 -0.02 0.22
C ARG A 102 17.57 0.50 0.11
N ILE A 103 16.59 -0.35 0.45
CA ILE A 103 15.16 -0.05 0.35
C ILE A 103 14.50 -0.54 1.65
N VAL A 104 13.71 0.31 2.27
CA VAL A 104 12.88 0.00 3.45
C VAL A 104 11.44 0.35 3.12
N LEU A 105 10.54 -0.63 3.20
CA LEU A 105 9.13 -0.46 2.89
C LEU A 105 8.34 -0.28 4.18
N LEU A 106 7.65 0.85 4.31
CA LEU A 106 6.87 1.21 5.50
C LEU A 106 5.38 1.21 5.18
N GLY A 107 4.72 0.08 5.46
CA GLY A 107 3.27 -0.06 5.32
C GLY A 107 2.47 0.60 6.45
N GLU A 108 1.17 0.74 6.25
CA GLU A 108 0.20 1.13 7.27
C GLU A 108 -1.05 0.25 7.19
N ALA A 109 -1.74 0.04 8.31
CA ALA A 109 -2.93 -0.81 8.34
C ALA A 109 -4.19 -0.07 7.84
N SER A 110 -4.20 1.26 7.92
CA SER A 110 -5.27 2.12 7.41
C SER A 110 -4.70 3.50 7.07
N HIS A 111 -5.26 4.15 6.05
CA HIS A 111 -4.97 5.57 5.81
C HIS A 111 -5.75 6.45 6.79
N GLY A 112 -5.23 7.64 7.08
CA GLY A 112 -5.89 8.63 7.94
C GLY A 112 -5.70 8.42 9.46
N THR A 113 -4.94 7.41 9.89
CA THR A 113 -4.61 7.17 11.30
C THR A 113 -3.33 7.93 11.69
N SER A 114 -3.45 8.94 12.55
CA SER A 114 -2.35 9.83 12.93
C SER A 114 -1.11 9.07 13.43
N GLU A 115 -1.30 8.04 14.24
CA GLU A 115 -0.22 7.22 14.81
C GLU A 115 0.62 6.55 13.72
N PHE A 116 0.01 6.11 12.62
CA PHE A 116 0.76 5.53 11.50
C PHE A 116 1.60 6.56 10.75
N TYR A 117 1.11 7.79 10.56
CA TYR A 117 1.91 8.87 9.98
C TYR A 117 3.06 9.26 10.90
N ARG A 118 2.79 9.42 12.21
CA ARG A 118 3.81 9.80 13.19
C ARG A 118 4.90 8.73 13.34
N ALA A 119 4.52 7.45 13.39
CA ALA A 119 5.47 6.34 13.42
C ALA A 119 6.34 6.30 12.16
N ARG A 120 5.74 6.35 10.96
CA ARG A 120 6.49 6.35 9.69
C ARG A 120 7.40 7.56 9.57
N ALA A 121 6.94 8.74 10.01
CA ALA A 121 7.77 9.95 10.04
C ALA A 121 8.96 9.77 11.00
N ALA A 122 8.78 9.25 12.21
CA ALA A 122 9.87 9.00 13.15
C ALA A 122 10.92 8.02 12.60
N ILE A 123 10.49 6.91 11.99
CA ILE A 123 11.39 5.94 11.34
C ILE A 123 12.15 6.61 10.20
N THR A 124 11.44 7.31 9.30
CA THR A 124 12.02 7.93 8.12
C THR A 124 13.03 9.02 8.49
N ARG A 125 12.72 9.84 9.51
CA ARG A 125 13.66 10.83 10.06
C ARG A 125 14.98 10.20 10.48
N ARG A 126 14.92 9.11 11.25
CA ARG A 126 16.12 8.38 11.70
C ARG A 126 16.94 7.85 10.52
N LEU A 127 16.28 7.23 9.55
CA LEU A 127 16.93 6.67 8.36
C LEU A 127 17.62 7.75 7.53
N ILE A 128 17.00 8.91 7.37
CA ILE A 128 17.60 10.06 6.67
C ILE A 128 18.81 10.60 7.47
N GLU A 129 18.62 10.90 8.76
CA GLU A 129 19.65 11.57 9.57
C GLU A 129 20.89 10.72 9.85
N LYS A 130 20.72 9.42 10.06
CA LYS A 130 21.78 8.53 10.56
C LYS A 130 22.28 7.53 9.53
N HIS A 131 21.44 7.15 8.58
CA HIS A 131 21.73 6.08 7.62
C HIS A 131 21.81 6.56 6.16
N GLY A 132 21.67 7.87 5.93
CA GLY A 132 21.94 8.48 4.63
C GLY A 132 20.88 8.19 3.55
N PHE A 133 19.67 7.84 3.94
CA PHE A 133 18.55 7.73 3.01
C PHE A 133 18.20 9.12 2.47
N THR A 134 18.00 9.23 1.15
CA THR A 134 17.73 10.51 0.47
C THR A 134 16.47 10.47 -0.40
N ILE A 135 15.76 9.35 -0.44
CA ILE A 135 14.56 9.17 -1.27
C ILE A 135 13.43 8.72 -0.36
N VAL A 136 12.42 9.56 -0.21
CA VAL A 136 11.13 9.19 0.40
C VAL A 136 10.13 9.00 -0.73
N ALA A 137 9.79 7.74 -1.03
CA ALA A 137 8.80 7.40 -2.05
C ALA A 137 7.46 7.08 -1.38
N VAL A 138 6.38 7.69 -1.84
CA VAL A 138 5.04 7.56 -1.26
C VAL A 138 4.01 7.09 -2.27
N GLU A 139 2.98 6.39 -1.78
CA GLU A 139 1.79 6.02 -2.56
C GLU A 139 0.92 7.26 -2.85
N ALA A 140 1.44 8.12 -3.72
CA ALA A 140 0.77 9.32 -4.18
C ALA A 140 1.16 9.66 -5.60
N ASP A 141 0.35 10.51 -6.23
CA ASP A 141 0.56 10.98 -7.59
C ASP A 141 1.90 11.73 -7.73
N TRP A 142 2.69 11.38 -8.76
CA TRP A 142 4.00 12.00 -9.01
C TRP A 142 3.98 13.54 -9.06
N PRO A 143 3.06 14.21 -9.79
CA PRO A 143 3.04 15.68 -9.84
C PRO A 143 2.74 16.34 -8.49
N ASP A 144 1.93 15.71 -7.64
CA ASP A 144 1.57 16.22 -6.32
C ASP A 144 2.77 16.10 -5.37
N ALA A 145 3.44 14.94 -5.39
CA ALA A 145 4.67 14.73 -4.63
C ALA A 145 5.81 15.64 -5.11
N ALA A 146 5.90 15.93 -6.41
CA ALA A 146 6.88 16.86 -6.97
C ALA A 146 6.70 18.31 -6.46
N ALA A 147 5.49 18.71 -6.11
CA ALA A 147 5.25 20.00 -5.44
C ALA A 147 5.87 20.02 -4.03
N ILE A 148 5.73 18.92 -3.27
CA ILE A 148 6.41 18.74 -1.99
C ILE A 148 7.93 18.66 -2.18
N ASP A 149 8.44 17.92 -3.17
CA ASP A 149 9.90 17.81 -3.43
C ASP A 149 10.54 19.18 -3.61
N ARG A 150 9.91 20.05 -4.41
CA ARG A 150 10.36 21.42 -4.64
C ARG A 150 10.37 22.21 -3.33
N TYR A 151 9.34 22.06 -2.50
CA TYR A 151 9.30 22.69 -1.18
C TYR A 151 10.42 22.17 -0.26
N VAL A 152 10.59 20.86 -0.10
CA VAL A 152 11.61 20.31 0.83
C VAL A 152 13.04 20.57 0.36
N ARG A 153 13.27 20.78 -0.94
CA ARG A 153 14.60 21.08 -1.52
C ARG A 153 14.84 22.55 -1.85
N HIS A 154 14.03 23.47 -1.32
CA HIS A 154 14.18 24.92 -1.50
C HIS A 154 14.17 25.37 -2.96
N ARG A 155 13.43 24.67 -3.81
CA ARG A 155 13.25 25.02 -5.22
C ARG A 155 12.00 25.88 -5.38
N PRO A 156 11.97 26.79 -6.36
CA PRO A 156 10.78 27.58 -6.62
C PRO A 156 9.60 26.66 -7.01
N PRO A 157 8.37 27.01 -6.59
CA PRO A 157 7.18 26.30 -7.06
C PRO A 157 7.04 26.47 -8.57
N ARG A 158 6.31 25.54 -9.20
CA ARG A 158 5.98 25.66 -10.62
C ARG A 158 4.99 26.79 -10.85
N ALA A 159 5.17 27.51 -11.96
CA ALA A 159 4.22 28.52 -12.39
C ALA A 159 2.86 27.86 -12.67
N ASN A 160 1.78 28.49 -12.19
CA ASN A 160 0.40 28.03 -12.36
C ASN A 160 0.10 26.62 -11.78
N ALA A 161 0.91 26.12 -10.84
CA ALA A 161 0.57 24.90 -10.12
C ALA A 161 -0.54 25.17 -9.11
N GLY A 162 -1.64 24.41 -9.22
CA GLY A 162 -2.68 24.37 -8.18
C GLY A 162 -2.14 23.72 -6.89
N PRO A 163 -2.90 23.78 -5.78
CA PRO A 163 -2.49 23.13 -4.54
C PRO A 163 -2.43 21.61 -4.73
N PRO A 164 -1.39 20.91 -4.25
CA PRO A 164 -1.24 19.48 -4.49
C PRO A 164 -2.27 18.65 -3.72
N PHE A 165 -2.42 17.39 -4.13
CA PHE A 165 -3.27 16.36 -3.50
C PHE A 165 -4.77 16.72 -3.46
N GLN A 166 -5.30 17.38 -4.50
CA GLN A 166 -6.75 17.65 -4.60
C GLN A 166 -7.57 16.39 -4.90
N ARG A 167 -6.94 15.36 -5.49
CA ARG A 167 -7.60 14.10 -5.89
C ARG A 167 -7.77 13.13 -4.74
N PHE A 168 -6.96 13.27 -3.70
CA PHE A 168 -7.03 12.46 -2.50
C PHE A 168 -7.95 13.11 -1.47
N PRO A 169 -8.61 12.32 -0.62
CA PRO A 169 -9.27 12.86 0.55
C PRO A 169 -8.28 13.69 1.39
N THR A 170 -8.70 14.86 1.87
CA THR A 170 -7.84 15.81 2.58
C THR A 170 -7.08 15.13 3.74
N TRP A 171 -7.72 14.22 4.46
CA TRP A 171 -7.14 13.52 5.60
C TRP A 171 -5.95 12.62 5.24
N MET A 172 -5.78 12.21 3.98
CA MET A 172 -4.75 11.25 3.56
C MET A 172 -3.36 11.89 3.42
N TRP A 173 -3.26 13.00 2.69
CA TRP A 173 -1.98 13.68 2.45
C TRP A 173 -1.96 15.14 2.90
N ARG A 174 -3.12 15.79 3.03
CA ARG A 174 -3.27 17.19 3.45
C ARG A 174 -3.63 17.29 4.94
N ASN A 175 -2.93 16.51 5.78
CA ASN A 175 -3.10 16.49 7.22
C ASN A 175 -1.88 17.12 7.94
N THR A 176 -2.02 17.35 9.25
CA THR A 176 -1.01 18.00 10.07
C THR A 176 0.24 17.15 10.28
N ASP A 177 0.12 15.83 10.32
CA ASP A 177 1.25 14.92 10.54
C ASP A 177 2.19 14.91 9.33
N VAL A 178 1.62 14.87 8.12
CA VAL A 178 2.37 14.99 6.86
C VAL A 178 3.00 16.37 6.74
N ALA A 179 2.25 17.44 7.06
CA ALA A 179 2.78 18.81 7.02
C ALA A 179 3.99 18.97 7.97
N ALA A 180 3.89 18.47 9.20
CA ALA A 180 4.99 18.51 10.16
C ALA A 180 6.23 17.73 9.68
N PHE A 181 6.02 16.57 9.05
CA PHE A 181 7.12 15.80 8.48
C PHE A 181 7.79 16.51 7.29
N VAL A 182 7.00 17.11 6.39
CA VAL A 182 7.48 17.88 5.24
C VAL A 182 8.28 19.12 5.69
N ASP A 183 7.81 19.83 6.72
CA ASP A 183 8.55 20.96 7.29
C ASP A 183 9.86 20.53 7.95
N TRP A 184 9.86 19.39 8.64
CA TRP A 184 11.09 18.80 9.17
C TRP A 184 12.07 18.46 8.04
N MET A 185 11.61 17.85 6.93
CA MET A 185 12.48 17.51 5.79
C MET A 185 13.12 18.74 5.19
N ARG A 186 12.35 19.83 5.06
CA ARG A 186 12.86 21.13 4.60
C ARG A 186 13.97 21.64 5.53
N GLN A 187 13.72 21.70 6.83
CA GLN A 187 14.71 22.15 7.82
C GLN A 187 15.97 21.26 7.86
N HIS A 188 15.80 19.95 7.66
CA HIS A 188 16.93 19.02 7.56
C HIS A 188 17.79 19.34 6.33
N ASN A 189 17.15 19.53 5.18
CA ASN A 189 17.81 19.86 3.93
C ASN A 189 18.53 21.22 3.94
N GLU A 190 18.05 22.21 4.69
CA GLU A 190 18.76 23.51 4.85
C GLU A 190 20.20 23.35 5.35
N ARG A 191 20.47 22.29 6.12
CA ARG A 191 21.79 22.04 6.73
C ARG A 191 22.74 21.30 5.78
N ILE A 192 22.24 20.77 4.67
CA ILE A 192 23.00 19.94 3.73
C ILE A 192 23.54 20.82 2.60
N ARG A 193 24.87 20.87 2.48
CA ARG A 193 25.56 21.65 1.44
C ARG A 193 25.72 20.93 0.11
N ILE A 194 25.65 19.60 0.12
CA ILE A 194 25.88 18.76 -1.05
C ILE A 194 24.52 18.38 -1.62
N SER A 195 24.18 18.88 -2.81
CA SER A 195 22.86 18.69 -3.41
C SER A 195 22.47 17.21 -3.58
N SER A 196 23.44 16.32 -3.83
CA SER A 196 23.19 14.87 -3.96
C SER A 196 22.81 14.17 -2.66
N ARG A 197 22.95 14.84 -1.51
CA ARG A 197 22.55 14.33 -0.19
C ARG A 197 21.20 14.85 0.28
N LEU A 198 20.56 15.75 -0.46
CA LEU A 198 19.26 16.30 -0.09
C LEU A 198 18.18 15.21 -0.14
N ALA A 199 17.45 15.05 0.96
CA ALA A 199 16.28 14.18 0.99
C ALA A 199 15.21 14.71 0.04
N GLY A 200 14.67 13.85 -0.81
CA GLY A 200 13.60 14.18 -1.76
C GLY A 200 12.31 13.44 -1.44
N PHE A 201 11.23 13.94 -2.02
CA PHE A 201 9.88 13.41 -1.82
C PHE A 201 9.27 13.05 -3.17
N TYR A 202 8.93 11.78 -3.37
CA TYR A 202 8.61 11.23 -4.69
C TYR A 202 7.31 10.44 -4.63
N GLY A 203 6.45 10.62 -5.63
CA GLY A 203 5.24 9.82 -5.80
C GLY A 203 5.56 8.50 -6.50
N LEU A 204 4.72 7.49 -6.32
CA LEU A 204 4.79 6.23 -7.06
C LEU A 204 3.54 6.01 -7.92
N ASP A 205 2.47 6.76 -7.68
CA ASP A 205 1.16 6.47 -8.28
C ASP A 205 0.95 7.15 -9.65
N ILE A 206 0.02 6.59 -10.42
CA ILE A 206 -0.18 6.89 -11.86
C ILE A 206 -1.44 7.69 -12.18
N TYR A 207 -2.23 8.09 -11.18
CA TYR A 207 -3.57 8.60 -11.42
C TYR A 207 -3.61 10.04 -11.94
N ASN A 208 -2.58 10.86 -11.70
CA ASN A 208 -2.56 12.26 -12.16
C ASN A 208 -1.97 12.43 -13.57
N MET A 209 -2.66 11.90 -14.58
CA MET A 209 -2.26 12.06 -15.99
C MET A 209 -2.24 13.53 -16.45
N SER A 210 -3.25 14.33 -16.08
CA SER A 210 -3.34 15.74 -16.48
C SER A 210 -2.17 16.57 -15.93
N GLY A 211 -1.87 16.42 -14.64
CA GLY A 211 -0.71 17.07 -14.01
C GLY A 211 0.61 16.63 -14.66
N SER A 212 0.71 15.36 -15.05
CA SER A 212 1.91 14.83 -15.71
C SER A 212 2.11 15.39 -17.12
N ILE A 213 1.04 15.50 -17.92
CA ILE A 213 1.08 16.16 -19.24
C ILE A 213 1.52 17.61 -19.08
N GLY A 214 0.91 18.33 -18.13
CA GLY A 214 1.27 19.72 -17.84
C GLY A 214 2.76 19.88 -17.48
N ALA A 215 3.30 18.98 -16.65
CA ALA A 215 4.71 18.98 -16.26
C ALA A 215 5.66 18.78 -17.46
N VAL A 216 5.36 17.83 -18.35
CA VAL A 216 6.16 17.58 -19.57
C VAL A 216 6.13 18.80 -20.50
N LEU A 217 4.93 19.35 -20.75
CA LEU A 217 4.78 20.50 -21.65
C LEU A 217 5.50 21.74 -21.12
N GLN A 218 5.38 22.05 -19.82
CA GLN A 218 6.08 23.18 -19.20
C GLN A 218 7.61 23.03 -19.28
N TYR A 219 8.13 21.83 -19.10
CA TYR A 219 9.57 21.58 -19.24
C TYR A 219 10.03 21.81 -20.68
N LEU A 220 9.34 21.20 -21.65
CA LEU A 220 9.68 21.34 -23.06
C LEU A 220 9.55 22.78 -23.55
N ASP A 221 8.56 23.55 -23.10
CA ASP A 221 8.45 24.98 -23.45
C ASP A 221 9.70 25.78 -23.07
N ARG A 222 10.41 25.37 -22.02
CA ARG A 222 11.64 26.03 -21.55
C ARG A 222 12.88 25.53 -22.30
N VAL A 223 12.98 24.23 -22.58
CA VAL A 223 14.23 23.61 -23.09
C VAL A 223 14.22 23.28 -24.58
N ASP A 224 13.06 22.94 -25.14
CA ASP A 224 12.89 22.61 -26.56
C ASP A 224 11.45 22.98 -27.01
N PRO A 225 11.20 24.25 -27.35
CA PRO A 225 9.89 24.72 -27.75
C PRO A 225 9.33 24.03 -29.00
N GLN A 226 10.18 23.44 -29.85
CA GLN A 226 9.71 22.68 -31.02
C GLN A 226 9.19 21.32 -30.59
N ALA A 227 9.91 20.60 -29.72
CA ALA A 227 9.39 19.37 -29.11
C ALA A 227 8.14 19.65 -28.29
N ALA A 228 8.01 20.82 -27.66
CA ALA A 228 6.81 21.21 -26.93
C ALA A 228 5.57 21.33 -27.85
N LYS A 229 5.73 21.77 -29.11
CA LYS A 229 4.64 21.79 -30.09
C LYS A 229 4.22 20.38 -30.48
N ILE A 230 5.19 19.53 -30.79
CA ILE A 230 4.94 18.12 -31.13
C ILE A 230 4.26 17.39 -29.98
N ALA A 231 4.72 17.61 -28.75
CA ALA A 231 4.12 17.01 -27.55
C ALA A 231 2.65 17.43 -27.35
N ARG A 232 2.30 18.70 -27.63
CA ARG A 232 0.90 19.17 -27.58
C ARG A 232 0.03 18.47 -28.60
N GLU A 233 0.53 18.27 -29.82
CA GLU A 233 -0.19 17.54 -30.87
C GLU A 233 -0.41 16.08 -30.45
N ARG A 234 0.64 15.42 -29.95
CA ARG A 234 0.58 14.02 -29.50
C ARG A 234 -0.33 13.80 -28.29
N TYR A 235 -0.29 14.71 -27.31
CA TYR A 235 -1.18 14.66 -26.15
C TYR A 235 -2.59 15.19 -26.44
N GLY A 236 -2.81 15.81 -27.62
CA GLY A 236 -4.09 16.39 -28.02
C GLY A 236 -5.27 15.42 -27.94
N CYS A 237 -5.03 14.12 -28.21
CA CYS A 237 -6.03 13.07 -28.09
C CYS A 237 -6.44 12.73 -26.66
N LEU A 238 -5.60 13.05 -25.67
CA LEU A 238 -5.86 12.87 -24.24
C LEU A 238 -6.53 14.10 -23.61
N THR A 239 -6.39 15.28 -24.22
CA THR A 239 -6.90 16.57 -23.71
C THR A 239 -8.37 16.56 -23.30
N PRO A 240 -9.32 15.97 -24.07
CA PRO A 240 -10.73 15.93 -23.67
C PRO A 240 -11.01 15.13 -22.39
N TRP A 241 -10.08 14.26 -21.98
CA TRP A 241 -10.27 13.28 -20.92
C TRP A 241 -9.39 13.55 -19.69
N GLN A 242 -8.63 14.64 -19.72
CA GLN A 242 -7.72 15.03 -18.63
C GLN A 242 -8.44 15.23 -17.29
N HIS A 243 -9.74 15.55 -17.31
CA HIS A 243 -10.55 15.78 -16.11
C HIS A 243 -11.47 14.60 -15.76
N GLU A 244 -11.69 13.66 -16.67
CA GLU A 244 -12.47 12.43 -16.46
C GLU A 244 -11.83 11.21 -17.13
N PRO A 245 -10.69 10.72 -16.62
CA PRO A 245 -9.94 9.64 -17.26
C PRO A 245 -10.65 8.28 -17.21
N SER A 246 -11.65 8.10 -16.34
CA SER A 246 -12.55 6.93 -16.36
C SER A 246 -13.40 6.86 -17.64
N THR A 247 -13.69 8.00 -18.26
CA THR A 247 -14.48 8.09 -19.51
C THR A 247 -13.63 7.76 -20.74
N TYR A 248 -12.30 7.96 -20.67
CA TYR A 248 -11.35 7.62 -21.74
C TYR A 248 -11.38 6.13 -22.10
N GLY A 249 -11.40 5.24 -21.10
CA GLY A 249 -11.38 3.80 -21.30
C GLY A 249 -12.54 3.27 -22.17
N ARG A 250 -13.71 3.93 -22.13
CA ARG A 250 -14.88 3.59 -22.96
C ARG A 250 -14.70 4.00 -24.42
N VAL A 251 -13.99 5.09 -24.68
CA VAL A 251 -13.84 5.70 -26.01
C VAL A 251 -12.59 5.20 -26.74
N ALA A 252 -11.54 4.82 -25.99
CA ALA A 252 -10.31 4.23 -26.53
C ALA A 252 -10.54 2.95 -27.35
N LEU A 253 -11.72 2.33 -27.22
CA LEU A 253 -12.18 1.17 -28.00
C LEU A 253 -12.62 1.50 -29.43
N THR A 254 -12.74 2.78 -29.79
CA THR A 254 -12.99 3.19 -31.17
C THR A 254 -11.69 3.30 -31.95
N SER A 255 -11.67 2.83 -33.21
CA SER A 255 -10.48 2.66 -34.07
C SER A 255 -9.64 3.93 -34.29
N GLY A 256 -10.14 5.11 -33.92
CA GLY A 256 -9.38 6.36 -33.93
C GLY A 256 -8.32 6.48 -32.83
N TYR A 257 -8.41 5.71 -31.74
CA TYR A 257 -7.59 5.92 -30.54
C TYR A 257 -6.36 5.01 -30.40
N GLU A 258 -6.21 3.96 -31.20
CA GLU A 258 -4.93 3.22 -31.31
C GLU A 258 -3.76 4.14 -31.70
N LYS A 259 -4.05 5.17 -32.49
CA LYS A 259 -3.07 6.21 -32.87
C LYS A 259 -2.62 7.07 -31.69
N CYS A 260 -3.47 7.21 -30.66
CA CYS A 260 -3.17 7.99 -29.46
C CYS A 260 -2.12 7.28 -28.59
N GLU A 261 -2.23 5.96 -28.42
CA GLU A 261 -1.22 5.16 -27.71
C GLU A 261 0.16 5.29 -28.39
N GLN A 262 0.22 5.13 -29.71
CA GLN A 262 1.48 5.24 -30.43
C GLN A 262 2.13 6.61 -30.27
N ALA A 263 1.34 7.68 -30.37
CA ALA A 263 1.79 9.05 -30.16
C ALA A 263 2.33 9.29 -28.74
N VAL A 264 1.66 8.77 -27.71
CA VAL A 264 2.08 8.89 -26.29
C VAL A 264 3.37 8.12 -26.03
N LEU A 265 3.47 6.88 -26.52
CA LEU A 265 4.67 6.06 -26.40
C LEU A 265 5.85 6.68 -27.15
N GLU A 266 5.61 7.23 -28.35
CA GLU A 266 6.63 7.92 -29.13
C GLU A 266 7.14 9.16 -28.41
N GLN A 267 6.25 9.96 -27.80
CA GLN A 267 6.65 11.10 -26.98
C GLN A 267 7.54 10.69 -25.80
N CYS A 268 7.20 9.60 -25.10
CA CYS A 268 8.01 9.08 -24.00
C CYS A 268 9.39 8.60 -24.50
N ARG A 269 9.42 7.87 -25.63
CA ARG A 269 10.66 7.39 -26.25
C ARG A 269 11.56 8.52 -26.70
N GLU A 270 11.02 9.57 -27.33
CA GLU A 270 11.82 10.72 -27.77
C GLU A 270 12.41 11.49 -26.60
N LEU A 271 11.65 11.69 -25.53
CA LEU A 271 12.16 12.36 -24.33
C LEU A 271 13.27 11.55 -23.65
N LEU A 272 13.14 10.21 -23.63
CA LEU A 272 14.19 9.30 -23.18
C LEU A 272 15.41 9.27 -24.13
N ALA A 273 15.20 9.38 -25.45
CA ALA A 273 16.28 9.38 -26.43
C ALA A 273 17.17 10.63 -26.28
N LYS A 274 16.59 11.77 -25.94
CA LYS A 274 17.31 13.03 -25.66
C LYS A 274 17.87 13.13 -24.24
N GLN A 275 17.93 12.03 -23.49
CA GLN A 275 18.35 12.04 -22.08
C GLN A 275 19.75 12.59 -21.86
N PHE A 276 20.71 12.27 -22.74
CA PHE A 276 22.08 12.74 -22.58
C PHE A 276 22.21 14.24 -22.86
N ASP A 277 21.46 14.76 -23.84
CA ASP A 277 21.50 16.18 -24.22
C ASP A 277 20.84 17.06 -23.15
N TYR A 278 19.73 16.60 -22.57
CA TYR A 278 18.97 17.36 -21.58
C TYR A 278 19.48 17.20 -20.14
N ALA A 279 19.99 16.02 -19.77
CA ALA A 279 20.55 15.80 -18.43
C ALA A 279 21.82 16.61 -18.18
N GLN A 280 22.61 16.93 -19.22
CA GLN A 280 23.79 17.80 -19.10
C GLN A 280 23.44 19.25 -18.80
N GLN A 281 22.23 19.70 -19.16
CA GLN A 281 21.78 21.08 -18.94
C GLN A 281 21.01 21.23 -17.61
N ASP A 282 20.14 20.28 -17.25
CA ASP A 282 19.30 20.35 -16.04
C ASP A 282 18.84 18.96 -15.55
N GLY A 283 19.75 18.17 -14.99
CA GLY A 283 19.52 16.76 -14.64
C GLY A 283 18.34 16.48 -13.68
N VAL A 284 17.98 17.42 -12.78
CA VAL A 284 16.89 17.21 -11.81
C VAL A 284 15.51 17.54 -12.42
N ASP A 285 15.37 18.66 -13.14
CA ASP A 285 14.11 18.91 -13.86
C ASP A 285 13.92 17.93 -15.03
N PHE A 286 15.01 17.45 -15.63
CA PHE A 286 14.95 16.39 -16.64
C PHE A 286 14.45 15.06 -16.05
N LEU A 287 14.93 14.66 -14.87
CA LEU A 287 14.42 13.46 -14.18
C LEU A 287 12.91 13.58 -13.93
N ASP A 288 12.44 14.73 -13.45
CA ASP A 288 11.02 14.97 -13.25
C ASP A 288 10.23 14.87 -14.55
N ALA A 289 10.67 15.54 -15.63
CA ALA A 289 10.01 15.46 -16.93
C ALA A 289 9.97 14.02 -17.48
N THR A 290 11.05 13.27 -17.31
CA THR A 290 11.16 11.87 -17.74
C THR A 290 10.21 10.96 -16.99
N GLN A 291 10.11 11.12 -15.67
CA GLN A 291 9.21 10.30 -14.89
C GLN A 291 7.74 10.64 -15.17
N ASN A 292 7.41 11.92 -15.36
CA ASN A 292 6.08 12.31 -15.83
C ASN A 292 5.77 11.70 -17.22
N ALA A 293 6.72 11.66 -18.15
CA ALA A 293 6.51 11.02 -19.46
C ALA A 293 6.26 9.50 -19.35
N ARG A 294 6.98 8.81 -18.47
CA ARG A 294 6.76 7.38 -18.16
C ARG A 294 5.41 7.13 -17.49
N LEU A 295 5.01 8.02 -16.59
CA LEU A 295 3.71 8.00 -15.94
C LEU A 295 2.60 8.13 -16.98
N ILE A 296 2.67 9.11 -17.89
CA ILE A 296 1.64 9.28 -18.95
C ILE A 296 1.49 8.02 -19.79
N ALA A 297 2.60 7.39 -20.20
CA ALA A 297 2.56 6.14 -20.95
C ALA A 297 1.94 4.98 -20.13
N SER A 298 2.26 4.88 -18.85
CA SER A 298 1.70 3.86 -17.95
C SER A 298 0.22 4.10 -17.66
N ALA A 299 -0.17 5.37 -17.47
CA ALA A 299 -1.53 5.79 -17.18
C ALA A 299 -2.45 5.61 -18.40
N GLU A 300 -1.99 5.91 -19.63
CA GLU A 300 -2.77 5.63 -20.84
C GLU A 300 -3.10 4.13 -20.92
N ARG A 301 -2.09 3.28 -20.75
CA ARG A 301 -2.26 1.82 -20.75
C ARG A 301 -3.17 1.36 -19.62
N TYR A 302 -3.03 1.95 -18.43
CA TYR A 302 -3.87 1.67 -17.27
C TYR A 302 -5.34 1.99 -17.54
N TYR A 303 -5.66 3.20 -18.00
CA TYR A 303 -7.05 3.60 -18.22
C TYR A 303 -7.71 2.82 -19.36
N ARG A 304 -6.94 2.38 -20.36
CA ARG A 304 -7.43 1.45 -21.39
C ARG A 304 -7.77 0.08 -20.81
N ILE A 305 -6.91 -0.49 -19.95
CA ILE A 305 -7.12 -1.81 -19.32
C ILE A 305 -8.21 -1.76 -18.24
N MET A 306 -8.32 -0.66 -17.49
CA MET A 306 -9.28 -0.48 -16.41
C MET A 306 -10.74 -0.67 -16.89
N TYR A 307 -11.05 -0.33 -18.14
CA TYR A 307 -12.39 -0.52 -18.70
C TYR A 307 -12.72 -1.99 -19.00
N TYR A 308 -11.71 -2.84 -19.23
CA TYR A 308 -11.92 -4.29 -19.37
C TYR A 308 -12.28 -4.97 -18.05
N GLY A 309 -12.15 -4.28 -16.91
CA GLY A 309 -12.55 -4.76 -15.59
C GLY A 309 -11.85 -6.07 -15.21
N GLY A 310 -10.71 -6.00 -14.52
CA GLY A 310 -10.05 -7.21 -14.04
C GLY A 310 -8.85 -6.96 -13.14
N ALA A 311 -8.33 -8.03 -12.54
CA ALA A 311 -7.12 -8.00 -11.70
C ALA A 311 -5.88 -7.44 -12.43
N GLN A 312 -5.89 -7.41 -13.76
CA GLN A 312 -4.78 -6.90 -14.56
C GLN A 312 -4.55 -5.39 -14.43
N SER A 313 -5.59 -4.57 -14.18
CA SER A 313 -5.39 -3.13 -13.94
C SER A 313 -4.68 -2.88 -12.61
N TRP A 314 -5.03 -3.65 -11.57
CA TRP A 314 -4.37 -3.60 -10.26
C TRP A 314 -2.90 -4.01 -10.36
N ASN A 315 -2.63 -5.15 -11.02
CA ASN A 315 -1.25 -5.60 -11.24
C ASN A 315 -0.43 -4.59 -12.04
N LEU A 316 -1.02 -3.86 -12.99
CA LEU A 316 -0.31 -2.85 -13.77
C LEU A 316 0.06 -1.62 -12.94
N ARG A 317 -0.84 -1.16 -12.06
CA ARG A 317 -0.52 -0.10 -11.09
C ARG A 317 0.61 -0.53 -10.17
N ASP A 318 0.50 -1.72 -9.58
CA ASP A 318 1.51 -2.24 -8.65
C ASP A 318 2.85 -2.54 -9.34
N THR A 319 2.85 -2.89 -10.63
CA THR A 319 4.09 -3.05 -11.42
C THR A 319 4.74 -1.71 -11.78
N HIS A 320 3.96 -0.62 -11.82
CA HIS A 320 4.50 0.71 -12.05
C HIS A 320 5.19 1.28 -10.81
N MET A 321 4.59 1.05 -9.64
CA MET A 321 5.15 1.46 -8.33
C MET A 321 6.46 0.73 -8.02
#